data_AF-A0A437K392-F1
#
_entry.id   AF-A0A437K392-F1
#
_cell.length_a   1.000
_cell.length_b   1.000
_cell.length_c   1.000
_cell.angle_alpha   90.00
_cell.angle_beta   90.00
_cell.angle_gamma   90.00
#
_symmetry.space_group_name_H-M   'P 1'
#
loop_
_entity.id
_entity.type
_entity.pdbx_description
1 polymer ?
#
loop_
_entity_poly.entity_id
_entity_poly.type
_entity_poly.pdbx_seq_one_letter_code
_entity_poly.pdbx_strand_id
1 'polypeptide(L)'
;MNKSFSGLSLLNEKMSNSYKGLFQSFFSSKKYINVKLPYYDYLRGQVFIQDLRDNYPEEMSYSFDIGDLIHMLYMDFLQQIKRGVKNEDVAVYLKQSMEKYFPTKLIEQRVFKQVSHYSFQYEDMEEFEENEEDEEKFAYLDIRAAEKIILRGEILLYDLSPFLNGTSVTLEQLIAIIYLDFIKNVQAHGNSIAVQQTILKKISIK
;
A
#
# COMPACT_ATOMS: atom_id res chain seq x y z
N MET A 1 -1.90 -21.39 -9.55
CA MET A 1 -2.14 -19.97 -9.91
C MET A 1 -0.95 -19.16 -9.43
N ASN A 2 -0.23 -18.47 -10.32
CA ASN A 2 0.85 -17.56 -9.91
C ASN A 2 0.20 -16.37 -9.20
N LYS A 3 0.33 -16.29 -7.87
CA LYS A 3 -0.19 -15.16 -7.09
C LYS A 3 0.54 -13.90 -7.56
N SER A 4 -0.20 -12.86 -7.93
CA SER A 4 0.40 -11.56 -8.23
C SER A 4 0.51 -10.74 -6.96
N PHE A 5 1.66 -10.09 -6.77
CA PHE A 5 1.97 -9.26 -5.60
C PHE A 5 2.00 -7.77 -5.94
N SER A 6 1.73 -7.38 -7.19
CA SER A 6 1.59 -5.98 -7.62
C SER A 6 0.88 -5.92 -8.98
N GLY A 7 0.36 -4.75 -9.36
CA GLY A 7 -0.17 -4.55 -10.72
C GLY A 7 0.88 -4.76 -11.82
N LEU A 8 2.17 -4.62 -11.49
CA LEU A 8 3.30 -4.79 -12.40
C LEU A 8 3.76 -6.24 -12.52
N SER A 9 3.51 -7.08 -11.50
CA SER A 9 3.83 -8.52 -11.47
C SER A 9 5.28 -8.85 -11.85
N LEU A 10 6.24 -8.03 -11.41
CA LEU A 10 7.65 -8.14 -11.82
C LEU A 10 8.26 -9.49 -11.43
N LEU A 11 7.94 -10.01 -10.26
CA LEU A 11 8.40 -11.30 -9.75
C LEU A 11 7.95 -12.43 -10.67
N ASN A 12 6.68 -12.42 -11.08
CA ASN A 12 6.14 -13.43 -11.99
C ASN A 12 6.83 -13.35 -13.37
N GLU A 13 7.04 -12.13 -13.89
CA GLU A 13 7.80 -11.90 -15.13
C GLU A 13 9.22 -12.49 -15.05
N LYS A 14 9.92 -12.33 -13.91
CA LYS A 14 11.27 -12.86 -13.71
C LYS A 14 11.29 -14.38 -13.53
N MET A 15 10.28 -14.95 -12.87
CA MET A 15 10.18 -16.40 -12.65
C MET A 15 9.78 -17.17 -13.92
N SER A 16 8.98 -16.56 -14.81
CA SER A 16 8.56 -17.18 -16.09
C SER A 16 9.63 -17.10 -17.17
N ASN A 17 10.48 -16.07 -17.14
CA ASN A 17 11.59 -15.93 -18.07
C ASN A 17 12.71 -16.90 -17.68
N SER A 18 12.62 -18.13 -18.21
CA SER A 18 13.61 -19.20 -18.09
C SER A 18 15.03 -18.65 -18.14
N TYR A 19 15.80 -18.88 -17.07
CA TYR A 19 17.21 -18.54 -16.82
C TYR A 19 18.06 -18.35 -18.10
N LYS A 20 17.91 -17.21 -18.78
CA LYS A 20 18.85 -16.74 -19.79
C LYS A 20 19.73 -15.75 -19.05
N GLY A 21 20.86 -16.27 -18.57
CA GLY A 21 21.72 -15.61 -17.59
C GLY A 21 22.05 -14.17 -17.98
N LEU A 22 21.51 -13.21 -17.22
CA LEU A 22 21.66 -11.77 -17.49
C LEU A 22 21.40 -10.97 -16.20
N PHE A 23 22.33 -11.02 -15.24
CA PHE A 23 22.47 -9.98 -14.20
C PHE A 23 22.90 -8.60 -14.79
N GLN A 24 22.74 -8.37 -16.09
CA GLN A 24 23.27 -7.20 -16.79
C GLN A 24 22.11 -6.32 -17.27
N SER A 25 21.99 -5.12 -16.68
CA SER A 25 21.34 -3.91 -17.22
C SER A 25 19.97 -3.47 -16.66
N PHE A 26 19.24 -4.25 -15.86
CA PHE A 26 17.82 -3.95 -15.60
C PHE A 26 17.48 -3.25 -14.26
N PHE A 27 18.45 -2.96 -13.39
CA PHE A 27 18.18 -2.27 -12.11
C PHE A 27 18.05 -0.73 -12.20
N SER A 28 18.15 -0.16 -13.41
CA SER A 28 18.11 1.30 -13.64
C SER A 28 16.72 1.81 -14.08
N SER A 29 15.84 0.90 -14.52
CA SER A 29 14.51 1.30 -14.99
C SER A 29 13.65 1.79 -13.81
N LYS A 30 12.92 2.90 -14.02
CA LYS A 30 11.94 3.43 -13.05
C LYS A 30 10.55 3.13 -13.57
N LYS A 31 9.68 2.56 -12.74
CA LYS A 31 8.26 2.29 -13.03
C LYS A 31 7.38 3.10 -12.09
N TYR A 32 6.12 3.30 -12.48
CA TYR A 32 5.11 3.96 -11.66
C TYR A 32 4.29 2.90 -10.93
N ILE A 33 4.08 3.12 -9.63
CA ILE A 33 3.19 2.34 -8.78
C ILE A 33 1.98 3.22 -8.51
N ASN A 34 0.78 2.74 -8.83
CA ASN A 34 -0.45 3.48 -8.56
C ASN A 34 -0.99 3.11 -7.18
N VAL A 35 -0.98 4.06 -6.25
CA VAL A 35 -1.45 3.85 -4.87
C VAL A 35 -2.79 4.54 -4.68
N LYS A 36 -3.81 3.76 -4.30
CA LYS A 36 -5.16 4.23 -3.96
C LYS A 36 -5.22 4.58 -2.48
N LEU A 37 -5.66 5.78 -2.14
CA LEU A 37 -5.81 6.26 -0.77
C LEU A 37 -7.19 6.90 -0.57
N PRO A 38 -7.81 6.78 0.61
CA PRO A 38 -8.95 7.62 0.98
C PRO A 38 -8.59 9.09 0.86
N TYR A 39 -9.45 9.88 0.21
CA TYR A 39 -9.16 11.27 -0.13
C TYR A 39 -8.92 12.15 1.11
N TYR A 40 -9.64 11.88 2.21
CA TYR A 40 -9.41 12.59 3.46
C TYR A 40 -8.00 12.38 4.02
N ASP A 41 -7.52 11.14 4.06
CA ASP A 41 -6.19 10.83 4.57
C ASP A 41 -5.09 11.41 3.64
N TYR A 42 -5.33 11.42 2.32
CA TYR A 42 -4.49 12.14 1.35
C TYR A 42 -4.39 13.64 1.67
N LEU A 43 -5.53 14.33 1.86
CA LEU A 43 -5.56 15.74 2.24
C LEU A 43 -4.84 15.98 3.56
N ARG A 44 -4.99 15.08 4.54
CA ARG A 44 -4.30 15.21 5.83
C ARG A 44 -2.79 15.18 5.66
N GLY A 45 -2.28 14.33 4.76
CA GLY A 45 -0.86 14.32 4.40
C GLY A 45 -0.41 15.63 3.74
N GLN A 46 -1.24 16.24 2.89
CA GLN A 46 -0.91 17.53 2.28
C GLN A 46 -0.76 18.62 3.34
N VAL A 47 -1.73 18.69 4.26
CA VAL A 47 -1.68 19.63 5.39
C VAL A 47 -0.45 19.37 6.25
N PHE A 48 -0.12 18.11 6.54
CA PHE A 48 1.10 17.78 7.30
C PHE A 48 2.39 18.29 6.62
N ILE A 49 2.51 18.14 5.30
CA ILE A 49 3.66 18.65 4.54
C ILE A 49 3.67 20.18 4.57
N GLN A 50 2.51 20.83 4.48
CA GLN A 50 2.43 22.28 4.58
C GLN A 50 2.87 22.77 5.96
N ASP A 51 2.38 22.15 7.04
CA ASP A 51 2.79 22.44 8.41
C ASP A 51 4.32 22.30 8.58
N LEU A 52 4.93 21.27 7.96
CA LEU A 52 6.38 21.09 7.96
C LEU A 52 7.12 22.24 7.26
N ARG A 53 6.62 22.70 6.11
CA ARG A 53 7.21 23.83 5.37
C ARG A 53 7.10 25.13 6.16
N ASP A 54 5.96 25.33 6.82
CA ASP A 54 5.70 26.54 7.60
C ASP A 54 6.58 26.60 8.86
N ASN A 55 6.79 25.45 9.52
CA ASN A 55 7.62 25.36 10.72
C ASN A 55 9.13 25.31 10.42
N TYR A 56 9.53 24.76 9.27
CA TYR A 56 10.93 24.51 8.91
C TYR A 56 11.25 24.89 7.45
N PRO A 57 11.10 26.17 7.07
CA PRO A 57 11.25 26.61 5.68
C PRO A 57 12.67 26.43 5.12
N GLU A 58 13.69 26.44 5.97
CA GLU A 58 15.09 26.28 5.54
C GLU A 58 15.50 24.81 5.34
N GLU A 59 14.80 23.86 5.98
CA GLU A 59 15.09 22.42 5.90
C GLU A 59 14.23 21.70 4.84
N MET A 60 13.14 22.33 4.40
CA MET A 60 12.18 21.74 3.48
C MET A 60 12.36 22.25 2.06
N SER A 61 12.54 21.32 1.11
CA SER A 61 12.48 21.67 -0.30
C SER A 61 11.04 21.97 -0.74
N TYR A 62 10.84 23.03 -1.50
CA TYR A 62 9.54 23.37 -2.10
C TYR A 62 8.98 22.26 -3.01
N SER A 63 9.84 21.40 -3.57
CA SER A 63 9.41 20.30 -4.42
C SER A 63 9.00 19.04 -3.64
N PHE A 64 9.20 18.99 -2.32
CA PHE A 64 8.87 17.82 -1.52
C PHE A 64 7.35 17.62 -1.46
N ASP A 65 6.86 16.49 -1.96
CA ASP A 65 5.43 16.20 -2.05
C ASP A 65 5.02 14.91 -1.30
N ILE A 66 3.75 14.52 -1.43
CA ILE A 66 3.24 13.28 -0.82
C ILE A 66 3.93 12.04 -1.38
N GLY A 67 4.27 12.05 -2.68
CA GLY A 67 4.99 10.94 -3.30
C GLY A 67 6.36 10.74 -2.66
N ASP A 68 7.08 11.82 -2.38
CA ASP A 68 8.36 11.78 -1.65
C ASP A 68 8.20 11.27 -0.22
N LEU A 69 7.15 11.72 0.49
CA LEU A 69 6.83 11.23 1.84
C LEU A 69 6.55 9.73 1.83
N ILE A 70 5.68 9.26 0.94
CA ILE A 70 5.34 7.84 0.82
C ILE A 70 6.58 7.03 0.45
N HIS A 71 7.37 7.50 -0.51
CA HIS A 71 8.62 6.84 -0.91
C HIS A 71 9.58 6.70 0.27
N MET A 72 9.77 7.76 1.05
CA MET A 72 10.62 7.76 2.25
C MET A 72 10.11 6.78 3.32
N LEU A 73 8.82 6.78 3.62
CA LEU A 73 8.21 5.86 4.58
C LEU A 73 8.39 4.40 4.14
N TYR A 74 8.16 4.12 2.85
CA TYR A 74 8.33 2.78 2.30
C TYR A 74 9.78 2.30 2.36
N MET A 75 10.74 3.19 2.05
CA MET A 75 12.17 2.86 2.14
C MET A 75 12.61 2.58 3.58
N ASP A 76 12.09 3.32 4.56
CA ASP A 76 12.36 3.06 5.98
C ASP A 76 11.80 1.71 6.41
N PHE A 77 10.57 1.39 6.01
CA PHE A 77 9.98 0.07 6.24
C PHE A 77 10.87 -1.05 5.68
N LEU A 78 11.28 -0.97 4.41
CA LEU A 78 12.17 -1.96 3.79
C LEU A 78 13.55 -2.05 4.48
N GLN A 79 14.02 -0.95 5.07
CA GLN A 79 15.26 -0.94 5.85
C GLN A 79 15.09 -1.64 7.20
N GLN A 80 13.95 -1.46 7.87
CA GLN A 80 13.61 -2.18 9.10
C GLN A 80 13.54 -3.69 8.83
N ILE A 81 12.87 -4.11 7.76
CA ILE A 81 12.85 -5.52 7.34
C ILE A 81 14.27 -6.05 7.10
N LYS A 82 15.13 -5.26 6.44
CA LYS A 82 16.54 -5.63 6.22
C LYS A 82 17.31 -5.93 7.52
N ARG A 83 16.93 -5.29 8.62
CA ARG A 83 17.60 -5.43 9.94
C ARG A 83 17.17 -6.70 10.68
N GLY A 84 16.29 -7.53 10.09
CA GLY A 84 15.97 -8.86 10.60
C GLY A 84 14.69 -8.93 11.43
N VAL A 85 13.68 -8.12 11.10
CA VAL A 85 12.33 -8.31 11.67
C VAL A 85 11.80 -9.68 11.21
N LYS A 86 11.17 -10.42 12.11
CA LYS A 86 10.63 -11.75 11.80
C LYS A 86 9.46 -11.63 10.82
N ASN A 87 9.42 -12.53 9.84
CA ASN A 87 8.39 -12.55 8.82
C ASN A 87 6.98 -12.74 9.42
N GLU A 88 6.88 -13.52 10.50
CA GLU A 88 5.63 -13.74 11.22
C GLU A 88 5.05 -12.44 11.77
N ASP A 89 5.88 -11.62 12.41
CA ASP A 89 5.46 -10.35 13.01
C ASP A 89 4.97 -9.37 11.92
N VAL A 90 5.66 -9.33 10.78
CA VAL A 90 5.27 -8.51 9.63
C VAL A 90 3.96 -9.01 9.03
N ALA A 91 3.77 -10.32 8.90
CA ALA A 91 2.54 -10.90 8.39
C ALA A 91 1.35 -10.62 9.32
N VAL A 92 1.54 -10.68 10.64
CA VAL A 92 0.51 -10.30 11.63
C VAL A 92 0.15 -8.83 11.48
N TYR A 93 1.15 -7.95 11.39
CA TYR A 93 0.95 -6.52 11.15
C TYR A 93 0.13 -6.28 9.87
N LEU A 94 0.49 -6.92 8.75
CA LEU A 94 -0.22 -6.74 7.49
C LEU A 94 -1.65 -7.26 7.54
N LYS A 95 -1.92 -8.39 8.20
CA LYS A 95 -3.30 -8.89 8.37
C LYS A 95 -4.18 -7.89 9.11
N GLN A 96 -3.71 -7.41 10.26
CA GLN A 96 -4.44 -6.45 11.08
C GLN A 96 -4.69 -5.15 10.33
N SER A 97 -3.68 -4.66 9.59
CA SER A 97 -3.82 -3.45 8.78
C SER A 97 -4.74 -3.64 7.58
N MET A 98 -4.78 -4.82 6.97
CA MET A 98 -5.74 -5.14 5.90
C MET A 98 -7.18 -5.14 6.43
N GLU A 99 -7.45 -5.78 7.57
CA GLU A 99 -8.77 -5.76 8.20
C GLU A 99 -9.21 -4.33 8.56
N LYS A 100 -8.25 -3.49 9.01
CA LYS A 100 -8.50 -2.12 9.43
C LYS A 100 -8.77 -1.16 8.27
N TYR A 101 -7.98 -1.23 7.20
CA TYR A 101 -8.01 -0.23 6.10
C TYR A 101 -8.69 -0.72 4.83
N PHE A 102 -8.81 -2.03 4.66
CA PHE A 102 -9.44 -2.67 3.52
C PHE A 102 -10.45 -3.73 3.99
N PRO A 103 -11.42 -3.36 4.86
CA PRO A 103 -12.41 -4.31 5.36
C PRO A 103 -13.21 -4.84 4.18
N THR A 104 -13.20 -6.16 4.00
CA THR A 104 -14.07 -6.83 3.04
C THR A 104 -15.48 -6.85 3.62
N LYS A 105 -16.42 -6.07 3.08
CA LYS A 105 -17.83 -6.20 3.46
C LYS A 105 -18.44 -7.35 2.66
N LEU A 106 -18.94 -8.35 3.37
CA LEU A 106 -19.84 -9.35 2.82
C LEU A 106 -21.24 -8.72 2.86
N ILE A 107 -21.87 -8.57 1.70
CA ILE A 107 -23.28 -8.18 1.63
C ILE A 107 -24.03 -9.41 1.15
N GLU A 108 -24.99 -9.85 1.97
CA GLU A 108 -25.92 -10.91 1.57
C GLU A 108 -26.92 -10.30 0.58
N GLN A 109 -26.71 -10.52 -0.71
CA GLN A 109 -27.69 -10.15 -1.72
C GLN A 109 -28.69 -11.27 -1.92
N ARG A 110 -29.98 -10.95 -1.76
CA ARG A 110 -31.09 -11.84 -2.15
C ARG A 110 -31.36 -11.70 -3.63
N VAL A 111 -30.89 -12.65 -4.41
CA VAL A 111 -31.11 -12.66 -5.86
C VAL A 111 -32.34 -13.48 -6.20
N PHE A 112 -33.21 -12.93 -7.05
CA PHE A 112 -34.38 -13.65 -7.56
C PHE A 112 -33.97 -14.55 -8.72
N LYS A 113 -33.90 -15.85 -8.46
CA LYS A 113 -33.67 -16.83 -9.53
C LYS A 113 -35.00 -17.33 -10.04
N GLN A 114 -35.26 -17.08 -11.32
CA GLN A 114 -36.45 -17.60 -11.99
C GLN A 114 -36.25 -19.10 -12.25
N VAL A 115 -37.01 -19.94 -11.54
CA VAL A 115 -36.96 -21.40 -11.68
C VAL A 115 -38.00 -21.91 -12.69
N SER A 116 -39.04 -21.13 -13.00
CA SER A 116 -40.03 -21.42 -14.05
C SER A 116 -40.68 -20.14 -14.61
N HIS A 117 -41.49 -20.23 -15.68
CA HIS A 117 -42.14 -19.09 -16.33
C HIS A 117 -42.99 -18.21 -15.37
N TYR A 118 -43.48 -18.78 -14.26
CA TYR A 118 -44.26 -18.05 -13.24
C TYR A 118 -43.74 -18.26 -11.81
N SER A 119 -42.54 -18.83 -11.64
CA SER A 119 -42.03 -19.21 -10.31
C SER A 119 -40.63 -18.65 -10.10
N PHE A 120 -40.46 -17.91 -9.01
CA PHE A 120 -39.16 -17.39 -8.57
C PHE A 120 -38.82 -17.98 -7.21
N GLN A 121 -37.53 -18.28 -7.01
CA GLN A 121 -37.01 -18.79 -5.75
C GLN A 121 -35.90 -17.87 -5.26
N TYR A 122 -35.88 -17.67 -3.95
CA TYR A 122 -34.86 -16.88 -3.26
C TYR A 122 -33.59 -17.72 -3.16
N GLU A 123 -32.47 -17.16 -3.59
CA GLU A 123 -31.13 -17.69 -3.32
C GLU A 123 -30.37 -16.57 -2.61
N ASP A 124 -29.97 -16.81 -1.37
CA ASP A 124 -29.07 -15.91 -0.65
C ASP A 124 -27.68 -16.14 -1.26
N MET A 125 -27.14 -15.12 -1.94
CA MET A 125 -25.78 -15.15 -2.48
C MET A 125 -24.90 -14.19 -1.66
N GLU A 126 -23.78 -14.71 -1.18
CA GLU A 126 -22.73 -13.87 -0.60
C GLU A 126 -21.94 -13.24 -1.74
N GLU A 127 -22.08 -11.93 -1.91
CA GLU A 127 -21.30 -11.17 -2.89
C GLU A 127 -20.35 -10.21 -2.18
N PHE A 128 -19.12 -10.13 -2.68
CA PHE A 128 -18.12 -9.18 -2.21
C PHE A 128 -18.35 -7.85 -2.91
N GLU A 129 -19.05 -6.91 -2.27
CA GLU A 129 -19.18 -5.55 -2.82
C GLU A 129 -17.98 -4.67 -2.43
N GLU A 130 -17.36 -4.05 -3.42
CA GLU A 130 -16.55 -2.85 -3.22
C GLU A 130 -17.52 -1.69 -2.94
N ASN A 131 -17.56 -1.21 -1.69
CA ASN A 131 -18.44 -0.13 -1.19
C ASN A 131 -18.89 0.89 -2.27
N GLU A 132 -20.17 0.88 -2.65
CA GLU A 132 -20.81 1.99 -3.39
C GLU A 132 -21.64 2.93 -2.48
N GLU A 133 -21.85 2.59 -1.20
CA GLU A 133 -22.84 3.30 -0.35
C GLU A 133 -22.30 4.45 0.53
N ASP A 134 -21.01 4.72 0.50
CA ASP A 134 -20.48 6.05 0.78
C ASP A 134 -19.66 6.40 -0.46
N GLU A 135 -19.86 7.56 -1.09
CA GLU A 135 -18.91 8.08 -2.08
C GLU A 135 -17.59 8.42 -1.37
N GLU A 136 -16.90 7.44 -0.80
CA GLU A 136 -15.56 7.56 -0.30
C GLU A 136 -14.69 7.94 -1.50
N LYS A 137 -14.46 9.25 -1.63
CA LYS A 137 -13.59 9.77 -2.68
C LYS A 137 -12.22 9.16 -2.45
N PHE A 138 -11.62 8.66 -3.53
CA PHE A 138 -10.26 8.14 -3.51
C PHE A 138 -9.31 9.07 -4.26
N ALA A 139 -8.10 9.21 -3.74
CA ALA A 139 -6.97 9.79 -4.45
C ALA A 139 -6.13 8.65 -5.04
N TYR A 140 -5.69 8.82 -6.29
CA TYR A 140 -4.79 7.90 -6.98
C TYR A 140 -3.45 8.60 -7.19
N LEU A 141 -2.38 7.99 -6.68
CA LEU A 141 -1.03 8.56 -6.72
C LEU A 141 -0.09 7.67 -7.52
N ASP A 142 0.54 8.25 -8.54
CA ASP A 142 1.56 7.59 -9.33
C ASP A 142 2.95 7.85 -8.72
N ILE A 143 3.46 6.86 -7.99
CA ILE A 143 4.75 6.95 -7.32
C ILE A 143 5.82 6.32 -8.18
N ARG A 144 6.82 7.10 -8.56
CA ARG A 144 7.93 6.62 -9.38
C ARG A 144 8.99 5.93 -8.51
N ALA A 145 9.18 4.64 -8.70
CA ALA A 145 10.17 3.84 -7.98
C ALA A 145 11.11 3.10 -8.93
N ALA A 146 12.34 2.83 -8.47
CA ALA A 146 13.28 1.98 -9.20
C ALA A 146 12.78 0.53 -9.19
N GLU A 147 12.93 -0.19 -10.31
CA GLU A 147 12.50 -1.58 -10.46
C GLU A 147 13.04 -2.48 -9.34
N LYS A 148 14.28 -2.25 -8.91
CA LYS A 148 14.92 -2.98 -7.79
C LYS A 148 14.16 -2.86 -6.47
N ILE A 149 13.54 -1.71 -6.22
CA ILE A 149 12.80 -1.42 -4.99
C ILE A 149 11.44 -2.12 -5.05
N ILE A 150 10.77 -2.05 -6.20
CA ILE A 150 9.48 -2.71 -6.47
C ILE A 150 9.64 -4.22 -6.32
N LEU A 151 10.62 -4.81 -7.00
CA LEU A 151 10.90 -6.24 -6.95
C LEU A 151 11.18 -6.71 -5.52
N ARG A 152 11.89 -5.90 -4.72
CA ARG A 152 12.16 -6.22 -3.32
C ARG A 152 10.87 -6.28 -2.49
N GLY A 153 9.92 -5.39 -2.75
CA GLY A 153 8.60 -5.43 -2.13
C GLY A 153 7.81 -6.69 -2.52
N GLU A 154 7.83 -7.05 -3.79
CA GLU A 154 7.14 -8.26 -4.26
C GLU A 154 7.76 -9.54 -3.69
N ILE A 155 9.09 -9.63 -3.61
CA ILE A 155 9.80 -10.74 -2.96
C ILE A 155 9.41 -10.82 -1.48
N LEU A 156 9.37 -9.69 -0.77
CA LEU A 156 8.92 -9.67 0.62
C LEU A 156 7.51 -10.24 0.74
N LEU A 157 6.55 -9.78 -0.07
CA LEU A 157 5.18 -10.28 -0.01
C LEU A 157 5.07 -11.77 -0.36
N TYR A 158 5.92 -12.26 -1.26
CA TYR A 158 6.05 -13.68 -1.55
C TYR A 158 6.54 -14.47 -0.32
N ASP A 159 7.59 -13.98 0.36
CA ASP A 159 8.14 -14.62 1.56
C ASP A 159 7.16 -14.60 2.74
N LEU A 160 6.30 -13.58 2.82
CA LEU A 160 5.24 -13.48 3.82
C LEU A 160 4.01 -14.34 3.49
N SER A 161 3.85 -14.75 2.22
CA SER A 161 2.66 -15.47 1.77
C SER A 161 2.29 -16.73 2.56
N PRO A 162 3.23 -17.56 3.07
CA PRO A 162 2.89 -18.71 3.91
C PRO A 162 2.26 -18.32 5.25
N PHE A 163 2.61 -17.14 5.76
CA PHE A 163 2.13 -16.63 7.05
C PHE A 163 0.84 -15.82 6.92
N LEU A 164 0.45 -15.42 5.71
CA LEU A 164 -0.73 -14.58 5.45
C LEU A 164 -2.07 -15.35 5.52
N ASN A 165 -2.07 -16.67 5.72
CA ASN A 165 -3.27 -17.53 5.89
C ASN A 165 -4.38 -17.23 4.85
N GLY A 166 -4.01 -17.09 3.58
CA GLY A 166 -4.97 -16.80 2.50
C GLY A 166 -5.20 -15.32 2.21
N THR A 167 -4.82 -14.41 3.12
CA THR A 167 -4.88 -12.96 2.87
C THR A 167 -4.02 -12.60 1.66
N SER A 168 -4.59 -11.87 0.69
CA SER A 168 -3.85 -11.30 -0.43
C SER A 168 -3.51 -9.86 -0.12
N VAL A 169 -2.22 -9.54 -0.18
CA VAL A 169 -1.71 -8.18 -0.03
C VAL A 169 -0.89 -7.87 -1.27
N THR A 170 -1.19 -6.76 -1.93
CA THR A 170 -0.38 -6.23 -3.04
C THR A 170 0.62 -5.20 -2.55
N LEU A 171 1.61 -4.88 -3.38
CA LEU A 171 2.60 -3.86 -3.10
C LEU A 171 1.95 -2.47 -2.94
N GLU A 172 0.96 -2.16 -3.77
CA GLU A 172 0.17 -0.94 -3.70
C GLU A 172 -0.53 -0.82 -2.34
N GLN A 173 -1.17 -1.91 -1.88
CA GLN A 173 -1.81 -1.99 -0.56
C GLN A 173 -0.80 -1.89 0.57
N LEU A 174 0.36 -2.54 0.46
CA LEU A 174 1.45 -2.42 1.45
C LEU A 174 1.90 -0.96 1.60
N ILE A 175 2.11 -0.26 0.49
CA ILE A 175 2.52 1.14 0.50
C ILE A 175 1.41 2.03 1.09
N ALA A 176 0.15 1.76 0.75
CA ALA A 176 -1.00 2.45 1.32
C ALA A 176 -1.09 2.24 2.84
N ILE A 177 -0.95 1.00 3.33
CA ILE A 177 -0.96 0.66 4.77
C ILE A 177 0.09 1.48 5.54
N ILE A 178 1.33 1.48 5.04
CA ILE A 178 2.44 2.20 5.68
C ILE A 178 2.13 3.69 5.80
N TYR A 179 1.60 4.29 4.73
CA TYR A 179 1.20 5.69 4.72
C TYR A 179 0.02 5.96 5.67
N LEU A 180 -1.02 5.12 5.63
CA LEU A 180 -2.21 5.29 6.46
C LEU A 180 -1.87 5.19 7.95
N ASP A 181 -1.02 4.24 8.34
CA ASP A 181 -0.56 4.14 9.73
C ASP A 181 0.20 5.38 10.18
N PHE A 182 1.05 5.93 9.31
CA PHE A 182 1.73 7.20 9.58
C PHE A 182 0.72 8.34 9.79
N ILE A 183 -0.26 8.49 8.89
CA ILE A 183 -1.28 9.53 9.00
C ILE A 183 -2.15 9.34 10.24
N LYS A 184 -2.58 8.12 10.56
CA LYS A 184 -3.34 7.84 11.78
C LYS A 184 -2.52 8.15 13.03
N ASN A 185 -1.21 7.91 13.02
CA ASN A 185 -0.32 8.30 14.11
C ASN A 185 -0.27 9.83 14.27
N VAL A 186 -0.13 10.58 13.17
CA VAL A 186 -0.18 12.05 13.15
C VAL A 186 -1.54 12.58 13.62
N GLN A 187 -2.64 11.90 13.30
CA GLN A 187 -3.97 12.26 13.78
C GLN A 187 -4.11 12.03 15.29
N ALA A 188 -3.64 10.89 15.80
CA ALA A 188 -3.79 10.50 17.19
C ALA A 188 -2.92 11.33 18.16
N HIS A 189 -1.66 11.60 17.78
CA HIS A 189 -0.70 12.31 18.64
C HIS A 189 -0.57 13.80 18.29
N GLY A 190 -1.39 14.26 17.33
CA GLY A 190 -1.24 15.58 16.72
C GLY A 190 0.02 15.67 15.85
N ASN A 191 0.13 16.80 15.15
CA ASN A 191 1.34 17.12 14.38
C ASN A 191 2.46 17.60 15.31
N SER A 192 2.92 16.71 16.20
CA SER A 192 3.91 17.05 17.22
C SER A 192 5.28 17.34 16.61
N ILE A 193 6.05 18.20 17.29
CA ILE A 193 7.42 18.55 16.90
C ILE A 193 8.30 17.29 16.76
N ALA A 194 8.10 16.28 17.62
CA ALA A 194 8.87 15.03 17.56
C ALA A 194 8.65 14.25 16.25
N VAL A 195 7.39 14.16 15.80
CA VAL A 195 7.06 13.52 14.52
C VAL A 195 7.67 14.31 13.35
N GLN A 196 7.52 15.63 13.38
CA GLN A 196 8.08 16.52 12.36
C GLN A 196 9.60 16.39 12.25
N GLN A 197 10.32 16.47 13.37
CA GLN A 197 11.78 16.31 13.43
C GLN A 197 12.24 14.93 12.96
N THR A 198 11.46 13.88 13.18
CA THR A 198 11.79 12.53 12.72
C THR A 198 11.77 12.45 11.19
N ILE A 199 10.81 13.14 10.56
CA ILE A 199 10.73 13.25 9.11
C ILE A 199 11.85 14.14 8.56
N LEU A 200 12.10 15.31 9.16
CA LEU A 200 13.17 16.23 8.74
C LEU A 200 14.56 15.59 8.79
N LYS A 201 14.88 14.87 9.87
CA LYS A 201 16.14 14.12 9.97
C LYS A 201 16.34 13.16 8.79
N LYS A 202 15.26 12.55 8.29
CA LYS A 202 15.32 11.62 7.16
C LYS A 202 15.45 12.33 5.82
N ILE A 203 14.92 13.54 5.69
CA ILE A 203 15.07 14.39 4.50
C ILE A 203 16.50 14.92 4.39
N SER A 204 17.09 15.35 5.51
CA SER A 204 18.42 15.97 5.58
C SER A 204 19.60 14.98 5.44
N ILE A 205 19.36 13.66 5.48
CA ILE A 205 20.40 12.62 5.28
C ILE A 205 20.58 12.29 3.77
N LYS A 206 20.23 13.22 2.87
CA LYS A 206 20.52 13.09 1.43
C LYS A 206 21.94 13.49 1.08
#